data_AF-A0ABD3QE69-F1
#
_entry.id   AF-A0ABD3QE69-F1
#
_cell.length_a   1.000
_cell.length_b   1.000
_cell.length_c   1.000
_cell.angle_alpha   90.00
_cell.angle_beta   90.00
_cell.angle_gamma   90.00
#
_symmetry.space_group_name_H-M   'P 1'
#
loop_
_entity.id
_entity.type
_entity.pdbx_description
1 polymer ?
#
loop_
_entity_poly.entity_id
_entity_poly.type
_entity_poly.pdbx_seq_one_letter_code
_entity_poly.pdbx_strand_id
1 'polypeptide(L)' 'MTETRFDVGMTCEGCANAVKRILGKVDGVTDIQANVEAKTVVVTHADSVSKQAMLEKLQKWSQASGKSVALAS' A
#
# COMPACT_ATOMS: atom_id res chain seq x y z
N MET A 1 -2.95 -15.31 8.15
CA MET A 1 -3.37 -13.97 7.65
C MET A 1 -2.59 -12.96 8.45
N THR A 2 -1.83 -12.13 7.74
CA THR A 2 -0.88 -11.19 8.32
C THR A 2 -1.27 -9.79 7.90
N GLU A 3 -1.08 -8.83 8.81
CA GLU A 3 -1.19 -7.42 8.50
C GLU A 3 0.19 -6.81 8.23
N THR A 4 0.25 -5.97 7.20
CA THR A 4 1.42 -5.16 6.89
C THR A 4 1.00 -3.72 6.74
N ARG A 5 1.76 -2.83 7.36
CA ARG A 5 1.56 -1.39 7.31
C ARG A 5 2.60 -0.72 6.41
N PHE A 6 2.15 0.24 5.63
CA PHE A 6 2.97 1.07 4.75
C PHE A 6 2.74 2.54 5.08
N ASP A 7 3.82 3.31 5.11
CA ASP A 7 3.77 4.77 5.10
C ASP A 7 3.78 5.23 3.65
N VAL A 8 2.77 5.99 3.26
CA VAL A 8 2.56 6.41 1.87
C VAL A 8 2.30 7.91 1.87
N GLY A 9 3.08 8.65 1.08
CA GLY A 9 2.93 10.10 0.86
C GLY A 9 1.66 10.49 0.09
N MET A 10 0.50 9.99 0.51
CA MET A 10 -0.81 10.33 -0.03
C MET A 10 -1.16 11.77 0.36
N THR A 11 -1.64 12.56 -0.60
CA THR A 11 -2.05 13.96 -0.38
C THR A 11 -3.51 14.23 -0.74
N CYS A 12 -4.22 13.22 -1.25
CA CYS A 12 -5.64 13.29 -1.57
C CYS A 12 -6.26 11.88 -1.60
N GLU A 13 -7.58 11.81 -1.64
CA GLU A 13 -8.30 10.54 -1.79
C GLU A 13 -7.97 9.81 -3.10
N GLY A 14 -7.63 10.56 -4.16
CA GLY A 14 -7.15 9.97 -5.41
C GLY A 14 -5.88 9.12 -5.23
N CYS A 15 -4.95 9.57 -4.38
CA CYS A 15 -3.76 8.78 -4.04
C CYS A 15 -4.14 7.51 -3.25
N ALA A 16 -5.07 7.63 -2.30
CA ALA A 16 -5.54 6.47 -1.54
C ALA A 16 -6.22 5.43 -2.43
N ASN A 17 -7.07 5.86 -3.36
CA ASN A 17 -7.74 4.98 -4.31
C ASN A 17 -6.74 4.31 -5.27
N ALA A 18 -5.70 5.02 -5.71
CA ALA A 18 -4.64 4.44 -6.52
C ALA A 18 -3.91 3.31 -5.77
N VAL A 19 -3.54 3.55 -4.52
CA VAL A 19 -2.87 2.57 -3.66
C VAL A 19 -3.74 1.34 -3.43
N LYS A 20 -5.02 1.53 -3.07
CA LYS A 20 -5.99 0.43 -2.93
C LYS A 20 -6.11 -0.38 -4.21
N ARG A 21 -6.17 0.27 -5.37
CA ARG A 21 -6.28 -0.41 -6.68
C ARG A 21 -5.02 -1.18 -7.06
N ILE A 22 -3.83 -0.73 -6.64
CA ILE A 22 -2.57 -1.43 -6.90
C ILE A 22 -2.48 -2.69 -6.03
N LEU A 23 -2.75 -2.55 -4.73
CA LEU A 23 -2.66 -3.63 -3.76
C LEU A 23 -3.79 -4.66 -3.92
N GLY A 24 -4.98 -4.22 -4.32
CA GLY A 24 -6.12 -5.12 -4.56
C GLY A 24 -5.94 -6.03 -5.78
N LYS A 25 -4.89 -5.83 -6.59
CA LYS A 25 -4.49 -6.73 -7.68
C LYS A 25 -3.43 -7.76 -7.25
N VAL A 26 -3.04 -7.76 -5.99
CA VAL A 26 -2.08 -8.73 -5.45
C VAL A 26 -2.88 -9.93 -4.96
N ASP A 27 -2.64 -11.09 -5.56
CA ASP A 27 -3.28 -12.32 -5.14
C ASP A 27 -2.93 -12.63 -3.69
N GLY A 28 -3.95 -12.93 -2.88
CA GLY A 28 -3.82 -13.17 -1.46
C GLY A 28 -3.96 -11.92 -0.58
N VAL A 29 -4.11 -10.71 -1.14
CA VAL A 29 -4.60 -9.55 -0.37
C VAL A 29 -6.11 -9.66 -0.17
N THR A 30 -6.56 -9.48 1.07
CA THR A 30 -7.97 -9.66 1.46
C THR A 30 -8.62 -8.39 1.97
N ASP A 31 -7.86 -7.48 2.57
CA ASP A 31 -8.37 -6.18 3.04
C ASP A 31 -7.32 -5.07 2.89
N ILE A 32 -7.77 -3.85 2.61
CA ILE A 32 -6.91 -2.67 2.44
C ILE A 32 -7.56 -1.44 3.05
N GLN A 33 -6.94 -0.92 4.10
CA GLN A 33 -7.36 0.29 4.80
C GLN A 33 -6.35 1.40 4.56
N ALA A 34 -6.78 2.46 3.86
CA ALA A 34 -5.93 3.62 3.60
C ALA A 34 -6.44 4.81 4.41
N ASN A 35 -5.53 5.47 5.12
CA ASN A 35 -5.78 6.68 5.87
C ASN A 35 -4.95 7.84 5.28
N VAL A 36 -5.63 8.81 4.67
CA VAL A 36 -5.00 9.97 4.03
C VAL A 36 -4.42 10.94 5.07
N GLU A 37 -5.14 11.17 6.17
CA GLU A 37 -4.70 12.05 7.25
C GLU A 37 -3.44 11.52 7.93
N ALA A 38 -3.45 10.23 8.27
CA ALA A 38 -2.32 9.54 8.89
C ALA A 38 -1.26 9.08 7.87
N LYS A 39 -1.46 9.33 6.56
CA LYS A 39 -0.54 8.95 5.48
C LYS A 39 -0.08 7.49 5.54
N THR A 40 -1.01 6.60 5.91
CA THR A 40 -0.71 5.19 6.17
C THR A 40 -1.69 4.28 5.46
N VAL A 41 -1.22 3.07 5.14
CA VAL A 41 -2.04 2.00 4.57
C VAL A 41 -1.77 0.71 5.32
N VAL A 42 -2.84 0.06 5.78
CA VAL A 42 -2.80 -1.28 6.39
C VAL A 42 -3.38 -2.26 5.39
N VAL A 43 -2.68 -3.37 5.20
CA VAL A 43 -3.04 -4.42 4.24
C VAL A 43 -3.11 -5.74 4.99
N THR A 44 -4.26 -6.39 4.94
CA THR A 44 -4.40 -7.78 5.38
C THR A 44 -4.17 -8.69 4.18
N HIS A 45 -3.29 -9.67 4.33
CA HIS A 45 -2.93 -10.59 3.27
C HIS A 45 -2.60 -12.00 3.78
N ALA A 46 -2.58 -12.96 2.87
CA ALA A 46 -2.11 -14.32 3.13
C ALA A 46 -0.61 -14.32 3.45
N ASP A 47 -0.17 -15.30 4.24
CA ASP A 47 1.21 -15.36 4.74
C ASP A 47 2.22 -15.69 3.63
N SER A 48 1.73 -16.20 2.49
CA SER A 48 2.49 -16.40 1.25
C SER A 48 2.79 -15.11 0.49
N VAL A 49 2.12 -13.99 0.82
CA VAL A 49 2.30 -12.71 0.14
C VAL A 49 3.48 -11.97 0.75
N SER A 50 4.49 -11.69 -0.09
CA SER A 50 5.68 -10.95 0.31
C SER A 50 5.39 -9.46 0.51
N LYS A 51 5.77 -8.95 1.68
CA LYS A 51 5.76 -7.51 1.99
C LYS A 51 6.61 -6.70 0.99
N GLN A 52 7.74 -7.26 0.57
CA GLN A 52 8.63 -6.68 -0.43
C GLN A 52 7.93 -6.53 -1.79
N ALA A 53 7.21 -7.56 -2.23
CA ALA A 53 6.51 -7.52 -3.51
C ALA A 53 5.40 -6.47 -3.56
N MET A 54 4.69 -6.27 -2.44
CA MET A 54 3.73 -5.18 -2.30
C MET A 54 4.41 -3.81 -2.31
N LEU A 55 5.53 -3.67 -1.58
CA LEU A 55 6.32 -2.44 -1.54
C LEU A 55 6.80 -2.04 -2.95
N GLU A 56 7.36 -2.97 -3.72
CA GLU A 56 7.84 -2.72 -5.09
C GLU A 56 6.72 -2.22 -6.01
N LYS A 57 5.52 -2.79 -5.90
CA LYS A 57 4.35 -2.34 -6.68
C LYS A 57 3.96 -0.91 -6.32
N LEU A 58 4.01 -0.56 -5.04
CA LEU A 58 3.72 0.80 -4.58
C LEU A 58 4.83 1.78 -4.97
N GLN A 59 6.10 1.39 -4.91
CA GLN A 59 7.23 2.20 -5.33
C GLN A 59 7.14 2.57 -6.81
N LYS A 60 6.73 1.66 -7.69
CA LYS A 60 6.51 1.97 -9.11
C LYS A 60 5.50 3.11 -9.30
N TRP A 61 4.41 3.09 -8.55
CA TRP A 61 3.43 4.18 -8.56
C TRP A 61 3.97 5.46 -7.94
N SER A 62 4.72 5.34 -6.84
CA SER A 62 5.25 6.48 -6.10
C SER A 62 6.29 7.25 -6.92
N GLN A 63 7.17 6.55 -7.64
CA GLN A 63 8.15 7.15 -8.55
C GLN A 63 7.46 7.92 -9.69
N ALA A 64 6.41 7.35 -10.28
CA ALA A 64 5.64 8.03 -11.33
C ALA A 64 4.86 9.26 -10.81
N SER A 65 4.47 9.26 -9.53
CA SER A 65 3.62 10.29 -8.92
C SER A 65 4.39 11.29 -8.05
N GLY A 66 5.71 11.15 -7.94
CA GLY A 66 6.57 11.96 -7.06
C GLY A 66 6.25 11.81 -5.57
N LYS A 67 5.82 10.62 -5.11
CA LYS A 67 5.45 10.34 -3.71
C LYS A 67 6.44 9.39 -3.03
N SER A 68 6.49 9.43 -1.70
CA SER A 68 7.24 8.48 -0.88
C SER A 68 6.40 7.25 -0.51
N VAL A 69 7.04 6.09 -0.44
CA VAL A 69 6.48 4.86 0.12
C VAL A 69 7.56 4.13 0.92
N ALA A 70 7.22 3.69 2.13
CA ALA A 70 8.06 2.85 2.97
C ALA A 70 7.23 1.80 3.71
N LEU A 71 7.88 0.72 4.16
CA LEU A 71 7.30 -0.16 5.17
C LEU A 71 7.26 0.61 6.48
N ALA A 72 6.10 0.64 7.12
CA ALA A 72 5.98 1.19 8.46
C ALA A 72 6.58 0.18 9.45
N SER A 73 7.42 0.69 10.35
CA SER A 73 8.05 -0.09 11.44
C SER A 73 7.06 -0.42 12.55
#